data_AF-A0A172ZJR1-F1
#
_entry.id   AF-A0A172ZJR1-F1
#
_cell.length_a   1.000
_cell.length_b   1.000
_cell.length_c   1.000
_cell.angle_alpha   90.00
_cell.angle_beta   90.00
_cell.angle_gamma   90.00
#
_symmetry.space_group_name_H-M   'P 1'
#
loop_
_entity.id
_entity.type
_entity.pdbx_description
1 polymer ?
#
loop_
_entity_poly.entity_id
_entity_poly.type
_entity_poly.pdbx_seq_one_letter_code
_entity_poly.pdbx_strand_id
1 'polypeptide(L)'
;MPEYSHIQTYIPCDEKSYKDILRSFISVLLKLNIDPAYFLDLLEGGVTNKDFMYKGSSTATQEYEYQEHTIHVRPYIMGWTPEVIPELTTNWMEISILLWTEEIDEMDNVTGEIKETYRSLLWQMMCALAEEFTQTDVYFTNEVTDGLPWEAIVTNQYENLYVFDAAIIPKWLQTVYKDLEEEEFMHTQTSDHLYIADKAVWKEAPWDLKK
;
A
#
# COMPACT_ATOMS: atom_id res chain seq x y z
N MET A 1 -18.62 -1.52 -10.71
CA MET A 1 -17.61 -0.75 -9.96
C MET A 1 -16.28 -1.32 -10.41
N PRO A 2 -15.29 -0.51 -10.82
CA PRO A 2 -13.98 -1.06 -11.16
C PRO A 2 -13.40 -1.76 -9.93
N GLU A 3 -12.72 -2.88 -10.16
CA GLU A 3 -11.90 -3.55 -9.14
C GLU A 3 -10.63 -2.73 -8.92
N TYR A 4 -10.12 -2.73 -7.69
CA TYR A 4 -8.94 -1.98 -7.32
C TYR A 4 -7.77 -2.90 -6.96
N SER A 5 -6.58 -2.51 -7.41
CA SER A 5 -5.31 -2.97 -6.84
C SER A 5 -4.82 -1.92 -5.87
N HIS A 6 -4.22 -2.37 -4.76
CA HIS A 6 -3.94 -1.56 -3.59
C HIS A 6 -2.45 -1.55 -3.33
N ILE A 7 -1.84 -0.37 -3.30
CA ILE A 7 -0.54 -0.17 -2.67
C ILE A 7 -0.78 0.44 -1.29
N GLN A 8 -0.49 -0.31 -0.22
CA GLN A 8 -1.00 -0.02 1.12
C GLN A 8 0.04 -0.16 2.22
N THR A 9 -0.06 0.68 3.26
CA THR A 9 0.74 0.61 4.48
C THR A 9 -0.09 1.04 5.70
N TYR A 10 0.36 0.73 6.91
CA TYR A 10 -0.45 0.81 8.12
C TYR A 10 0.30 1.50 9.25
N ILE A 11 -0.19 2.64 9.75
CA ILE A 11 0.55 3.45 10.71
C ILE A 11 -0.21 3.52 12.04
N PRO A 12 0.42 3.24 13.20
CA PRO A 12 -0.20 3.50 14.49
C PRO A 12 -0.60 4.97 14.57
N CYS A 13 -1.88 5.23 14.84
CA CYS A 13 -2.44 6.56 14.78
C CYS A 13 -3.13 6.92 16.09
N ASP A 14 -2.89 8.12 16.59
CA ASP A 14 -3.68 8.75 17.65
C ASP A 14 -4.06 10.18 17.26
N GLU A 15 -4.77 10.88 18.14
CA GLU A 15 -5.20 12.27 17.89
C GLU A 15 -4.03 13.24 17.68
N LYS A 16 -2.82 12.90 18.18
CA LYS A 16 -1.62 13.74 18.06
C LYS A 16 -0.87 13.43 16.77
N SER A 17 -0.78 12.16 16.37
CA SER A 17 -0.03 11.74 15.19
C SER A 17 -0.81 11.88 13.88
N TYR A 18 -2.14 11.89 13.92
CA TYR A 18 -3.01 11.96 12.73
C TYR A 18 -2.57 13.03 11.71
N LYS A 19 -2.39 14.28 12.15
CA LYS A 19 -2.06 15.39 11.25
C LYS A 19 -0.66 15.24 10.65
N ASP A 20 0.26 14.63 11.38
CA ASP A 20 1.62 14.42 10.92
C ASP A 20 1.67 13.27 9.91
N ILE A 21 0.91 12.19 10.15
CA ILE A 21 0.71 11.11 9.19
C ILE A 21 0.08 11.66 7.89
N LEU A 22 -0.95 12.48 8.00
CA LEU A 22 -1.62 13.07 6.83
C LEU A 22 -0.68 13.99 6.02
N ARG A 23 0.15 14.79 6.68
CA ARG A 23 1.18 15.62 6.02
C ARG A 23 2.24 14.78 5.31
N SER A 24 2.65 13.68 5.94
CA SER A 24 3.60 12.73 5.39
C SER A 24 3.02 12.10 4.12
N PHE A 25 1.74 11.68 4.16
CA PHE A 25 1.05 11.15 2.98
C PHE A 25 0.90 12.19 1.87
N ILE A 26 0.51 13.43 2.19
CA ILE A 26 0.47 14.54 1.21
C ILE A 26 1.84 14.72 0.54
N SER A 27 2.92 14.61 1.30
CA SER A 27 4.29 14.73 0.76
C SER A 27 4.62 13.59 -0.20
N VAL A 28 4.19 12.35 0.11
CA VAL A 28 4.30 11.20 -0.80
C VAL A 28 3.52 11.44 -2.09
N LEU A 29 2.26 11.89 -2.00
CA LEU A 29 1.41 12.16 -3.17
C LEU A 29 2.04 13.23 -4.08
N LEU A 30 2.52 14.33 -3.51
CA LEU A 30 3.22 15.38 -4.25
C LEU A 30 4.48 14.86 -4.95
N LYS A 31 5.28 14.01 -4.28
CA LYS A 31 6.47 13.38 -4.87
C LYS A 31 6.13 12.46 -6.04
N LEU A 32 4.97 11.83 -6.00
CA LEU A 32 4.44 10.97 -7.06
C LEU A 32 3.69 11.76 -8.16
N ASN A 33 3.56 13.09 -8.02
CA ASN A 33 2.72 13.94 -8.88
C ASN A 33 1.22 13.57 -8.86
N ILE A 34 0.70 13.12 -7.73
CA ILE A 34 -0.72 12.84 -7.52
C ILE A 34 -1.35 14.02 -6.76
N ASP A 35 -2.53 14.49 -7.19
CA ASP A 35 -3.19 15.66 -6.58
C ASP A 35 -3.62 15.34 -5.12
N PRO A 36 -3.11 16.06 -4.11
CA PRO A 36 -3.46 15.86 -2.71
C PRO A 36 -4.61 16.76 -2.22
N ALA A 37 -5.31 17.51 -3.10
CA ALA A 37 -6.28 18.55 -2.73
C ALA A 37 -7.27 18.12 -1.62
N TYR A 38 -7.85 16.92 -1.74
CA TYR A 38 -8.78 16.40 -0.73
C TYR A 38 -8.17 16.33 0.68
N PHE A 39 -6.91 15.91 0.80
CA PHE A 39 -6.25 15.79 2.10
C PHE A 39 -5.75 17.12 2.64
N LEU A 40 -5.44 18.08 1.77
CA LEU A 40 -5.17 19.46 2.18
C LEU A 40 -6.42 20.07 2.83
N ASP A 41 -7.58 19.91 2.20
CA ASP A 41 -8.86 20.36 2.76
C ASP A 41 -9.15 19.67 4.10
N LEU A 42 -8.88 18.37 4.20
CA LEU A 42 -9.04 17.60 5.44
C LEU A 42 -8.12 18.10 6.56
N LEU A 43 -6.88 18.50 6.22
CA LEU A 43 -5.92 19.04 7.16
C LEU A 43 -6.33 20.44 7.68
N GLU A 44 -6.87 21.29 6.80
CA GLU A 44 -7.36 22.64 7.11
C GLU A 44 -8.67 22.65 7.89
N GLY A 45 -9.60 21.75 7.52
CA GLY A 45 -10.94 21.64 8.10
C GLY A 45 -10.96 21.23 9.57
N GLY A 46 -9.81 20.85 10.15
CA GLY A 46 -9.66 20.60 11.58
C GLY A 46 -10.56 19.47 12.05
N VAL A 47 -10.29 18.24 11.59
CA VAL A 47 -11.00 17.06 12.09
C VAL A 47 -10.67 16.88 13.58
N THR A 48 -11.60 17.30 14.45
CA THR A 48 -11.47 17.24 15.91
C THR A 48 -12.20 16.05 16.54
N ASN A 49 -12.84 15.19 15.76
CA ASN A 49 -13.59 14.05 16.27
C ASN A 49 -13.10 12.75 15.63
N LYS A 50 -13.16 11.68 16.41
CA LYS A 50 -12.83 10.30 16.05
C LYS A 50 -13.52 9.78 14.77
N ASP A 51 -14.43 10.54 14.16
CA ASP A 51 -15.11 10.23 12.90
C ASP A 51 -14.16 9.82 11.75
N PHE A 52 -12.90 10.31 11.74
CA PHE A 52 -11.90 9.87 10.76
C PHE A 52 -11.49 8.41 10.92
N MET A 53 -11.57 7.87 12.13
CA MET A 53 -11.26 6.47 12.40
C MET A 53 -12.35 5.51 11.89
N TYR A 54 -13.53 6.04 11.55
CA TYR A 54 -14.70 5.23 11.20
C TYR A 54 -15.22 5.51 9.79
N LYS A 55 -14.58 6.41 9.05
CA LYS A 55 -14.95 6.78 7.68
C LYS A 55 -13.70 6.82 6.82
N GLY A 56 -13.65 5.95 5.82
CA GLY A 56 -12.66 6.03 4.76
C GLY A 56 -12.75 7.36 4.02
N SER A 57 -11.64 7.79 3.42
CA SER A 57 -11.64 9.03 2.62
C SER A 57 -12.62 8.95 1.45
N SER A 58 -13.32 10.06 1.21
CA SER A 58 -14.22 10.22 0.07
C SER A 58 -13.52 10.83 -1.15
N THR A 59 -12.21 10.59 -1.29
CA THR A 59 -11.42 11.00 -2.46
C THR A 59 -12.06 10.45 -3.73
N ALA A 60 -12.12 11.28 -4.78
CA ALA A 60 -12.47 10.80 -6.10
C ALA A 60 -11.24 10.14 -6.75
N THR A 61 -11.50 9.19 -7.65
CA THR A 61 -10.48 8.71 -8.58
C THR A 61 -10.08 9.84 -9.52
N GLN A 62 -8.78 9.96 -9.82
CA GLN A 62 -8.20 10.97 -10.69
C GLN A 62 -7.39 10.31 -11.81
N GLU A 63 -7.34 10.97 -12.96
CA GLU A 63 -6.47 10.59 -14.08
C GLU A 63 -5.01 10.90 -13.72
N TYR A 64 -4.11 9.97 -14.07
CA TYR A 64 -2.68 10.05 -13.83
C TYR A 64 -1.92 9.69 -15.10
N GLU A 65 -1.08 10.62 -15.56
CA GLU A 65 -0.29 10.47 -16.78
C GLU A 65 1.06 9.81 -16.48
N TYR A 66 1.34 8.68 -17.14
CA TYR A 66 2.60 7.95 -17.04
C TYR A 66 3.04 7.44 -18.41
N GLN A 67 4.21 7.90 -18.90
CA GLN A 67 4.80 7.45 -20.17
C GLN A 67 3.82 7.43 -21.36
N GLU A 68 3.05 8.52 -21.56
CA GLU A 68 2.02 8.65 -22.61
C GLU A 68 0.76 7.79 -22.42
N HIS A 69 0.62 7.14 -21.26
CA HIS A 69 -0.58 6.41 -20.85
C HIS A 69 -1.29 7.15 -19.71
N THR A 70 -2.62 7.14 -19.77
CA THR A 70 -3.46 7.59 -18.65
C THR A 70 -3.92 6.37 -17.86
N ILE A 71 -3.75 6.41 -16.54
CA ILE A 71 -4.33 5.45 -15.60
C ILE A 71 -5.12 6.16 -14.52
N HIS A 72 -5.97 5.43 -13.84
CA HIS A 72 -6.83 5.94 -12.78
C HIS A 72 -6.25 5.58 -11.42
N VAL A 73 -5.92 6.61 -10.65
CA VAL A 73 -5.40 6.49 -9.30
C VAL A 73 -6.34 7.12 -8.30
N ARG A 74 -6.44 6.55 -7.11
CA ARG A 74 -7.23 7.09 -6.02
C ARG A 74 -6.45 6.94 -4.71
N PRO A 75 -5.86 8.02 -4.21
CA PRO A 75 -5.36 8.06 -2.85
C PRO A 75 -6.47 7.77 -1.84
N TYR A 76 -6.15 7.03 -0.79
CA TYR A 76 -7.13 6.58 0.17
C TYR A 76 -6.55 6.48 1.59
N ILE A 77 -7.36 6.80 2.59
CA ILE A 77 -7.04 6.51 4.00
C ILE A 77 -8.26 5.84 4.67
N MET A 78 -8.00 4.91 5.58
CA MET A 78 -8.99 4.31 6.46
C MET A 78 -8.44 4.16 7.87
N GLY A 79 -9.29 4.34 8.88
CA GLY A 79 -8.94 4.06 10.26
C GLY A 79 -9.35 2.66 10.70
N TRP A 80 -8.49 2.01 11.47
CA TRP A 80 -8.73 0.72 12.11
C TRP A 80 -8.65 0.89 13.62
N THR A 81 -9.66 0.39 14.33
CA THR A 81 -9.78 0.54 15.80
C THR A 81 -9.90 -0.82 16.47
N PRO A 82 -9.61 -0.91 17.78
CA PRO A 82 -9.92 -2.10 18.57
C PRO A 82 -11.40 -2.51 18.60
N GLU A 83 -12.31 -1.63 18.18
CA GLU A 83 -13.74 -1.97 18.04
C GLU A 83 -14.01 -2.80 16.78
N VAL A 84 -13.17 -2.67 15.76
CA VAL A 84 -13.25 -3.41 14.49
C VAL A 84 -12.36 -4.66 14.54
N ILE A 85 -11.13 -4.52 15.05
CA ILE A 85 -10.15 -5.60 15.19
C ILE A 85 -9.73 -5.68 16.67
N PRO A 86 -10.34 -6.55 17.49
CA PRO A 86 -10.14 -6.60 18.94
C PRO A 86 -8.70 -6.83 19.42
N GLU A 87 -7.86 -7.42 18.58
CA GLU A 87 -6.44 -7.69 18.84
C GLU A 87 -5.59 -6.41 18.86
N LEU A 88 -6.09 -5.31 18.28
CA LEU A 88 -5.37 -4.05 18.24
C LEU A 88 -5.25 -3.44 19.65
N THR A 89 -4.03 -3.06 20.02
CA THR A 89 -3.74 -2.34 21.28
C THR A 89 -3.82 -0.82 21.14
N THR A 90 -3.85 -0.33 19.90
CA THR A 90 -3.97 1.08 19.54
C THR A 90 -4.75 1.20 18.23
N ASN A 91 -5.16 2.40 17.87
CA ASN A 91 -5.72 2.71 16.57
C ASN A 91 -4.63 2.71 15.49
N TRP A 92 -5.01 2.37 14.27
CA TRP A 92 -4.15 2.36 13.09
C TRP A 92 -4.79 3.13 11.95
N MET A 93 -3.97 3.66 11.05
CA MET A 93 -4.39 4.28 9.82
C MET A 93 -3.80 3.51 8.66
N GLU A 94 -4.66 2.96 7.82
CA GLU A 94 -4.30 2.50 6.49
C GLU A 94 -4.11 3.73 5.59
N ILE A 95 -3.01 3.71 4.84
CA ILE A 95 -2.69 4.66 3.79
C ILE A 95 -2.51 3.86 2.51
N SER A 96 -3.33 4.19 1.51
CA SER A 96 -3.43 3.41 0.28
C SER A 96 -3.40 4.29 -0.96
N ILE A 97 -2.80 3.79 -2.03
CA ILE A 97 -2.97 4.29 -3.39
C ILE A 97 -3.67 3.17 -4.16
N LEU A 98 -4.92 3.43 -4.55
CA LEU A 98 -5.75 2.48 -5.28
C LEU A 98 -5.61 2.74 -6.79
N LEU A 99 -5.48 1.69 -7.58
CA LEU A 99 -5.40 1.74 -9.04
C LEU A 99 -6.49 0.85 -9.65
N TRP A 100 -7.03 1.21 -10.80
CA TRP A 100 -7.94 0.29 -11.51
C TRP A 100 -7.17 -0.92 -12.01
N THR A 101 -7.57 -2.10 -11.53
CA THR A 101 -6.88 -3.36 -11.82
C THR A 101 -6.82 -3.65 -13.32
N GLU A 102 -7.93 -3.43 -14.04
CA GLU A 102 -8.02 -3.66 -15.49
C GLU A 102 -7.03 -2.83 -16.34
N GLU A 103 -6.56 -1.71 -15.81
CA GLU A 103 -5.61 -0.84 -16.50
C GLU A 103 -4.19 -1.34 -16.35
N ILE A 104 -3.84 -1.88 -15.18
CA ILE A 104 -2.47 -2.30 -14.85
C ILE A 104 -2.20 -3.78 -15.10
N ASP A 105 -3.23 -4.63 -15.10
CA ASP A 105 -3.12 -6.07 -15.32
C ASP A 105 -3.26 -6.42 -16.80
N GLU A 106 -2.60 -7.50 -17.21
CA GLU A 106 -2.78 -8.13 -18.51
C GLU A 106 -4.24 -8.62 -18.66
N MET A 107 -4.79 -8.49 -19.88
CA MET A 107 -6.23 -8.69 -20.15
C MET A 107 -6.76 -10.10 -19.86
N ASP A 108 -5.92 -11.05 -19.45
CA ASP A 108 -6.38 -12.40 -19.16
C ASP A 108 -7.09 -12.52 -17.81
N ASN A 109 -6.94 -11.56 -16.88
CA ASN A 109 -7.50 -11.53 -15.51
C ASN A 109 -7.40 -12.87 -14.75
N VAL A 110 -6.62 -13.83 -15.25
CA VAL A 110 -6.50 -15.19 -14.73
C VAL A 110 -5.14 -15.34 -14.06
N THR A 111 -4.13 -14.67 -14.58
CA THR A 111 -2.77 -14.68 -14.03
C THR A 111 -2.51 -13.52 -13.07
N GLY A 112 -3.27 -12.42 -13.18
CA GLY A 112 -2.99 -11.18 -12.44
C GLY A 112 -1.64 -10.57 -12.81
N GLU A 113 -1.06 -10.93 -13.98
CA GLU A 113 0.23 -10.41 -14.40
C GLU A 113 0.17 -8.90 -14.64
N ILE A 114 1.11 -8.17 -14.06
CA ILE A 114 1.24 -6.72 -14.27
C ILE A 114 1.83 -6.48 -15.66
N LYS A 115 1.18 -5.62 -16.45
CA LYS A 115 1.69 -5.12 -17.74
C LYS A 115 3.06 -4.48 -17.55
N GLU A 116 4.00 -4.83 -18.43
CA GLU A 116 5.39 -4.35 -18.38
C GLU A 116 5.49 -2.82 -18.20
N THR A 117 4.64 -2.06 -18.90
CA THR A 117 4.55 -0.60 -18.83
C THR A 117 4.42 -0.06 -17.41
N TYR A 118 3.68 -0.74 -16.52
CA TYR A 118 3.33 -0.19 -15.20
C TYR A 118 4.14 -0.76 -14.04
N ARG A 119 4.93 -1.82 -14.26
CA ARG A 119 5.75 -2.45 -13.19
C ARG A 119 6.67 -1.45 -12.49
N SER A 120 7.35 -0.61 -13.27
CA SER A 120 8.25 0.42 -12.75
C SER A 120 7.49 1.49 -11.94
N LEU A 121 6.31 1.90 -12.40
CA LEU A 121 5.47 2.87 -11.69
C LEU A 121 5.00 2.33 -10.34
N LEU A 122 4.42 1.12 -10.33
CA LEU A 122 3.91 0.49 -9.11
C LEU A 122 5.02 0.34 -8.07
N TRP A 123 6.20 -0.14 -8.50
CA TRP A 123 7.35 -0.25 -7.60
C TRP A 123 7.83 1.10 -7.07
N GLN A 124 7.82 2.16 -7.90
CA GLN A 124 8.17 3.51 -7.47
C GLN A 124 7.18 4.05 -6.42
N MET A 125 5.88 3.79 -6.59
CA MET A 125 4.86 4.16 -5.61
C MET A 125 5.05 3.41 -4.29
N MET A 126 5.31 2.10 -4.34
CA MET A 126 5.66 1.31 -3.15
C MET A 126 6.90 1.86 -2.43
N CYS A 127 7.97 2.16 -3.18
CA CYS A 127 9.19 2.75 -2.62
C CYS A 127 8.92 4.11 -1.96
N ALA A 128 8.09 4.95 -2.58
CA ALA A 128 7.77 6.27 -2.04
C ALA A 128 7.04 6.18 -0.69
N LEU A 129 6.15 5.21 -0.52
CA LEU A 129 5.52 4.93 0.78
C LEU A 129 6.52 4.35 1.77
N ALA A 130 7.34 3.37 1.38
CA ALA A 130 8.30 2.72 2.27
C ALA A 130 9.39 3.67 2.79
N GLU A 131 9.78 4.66 1.98
CA GLU A 131 10.74 5.70 2.38
C GLU A 131 10.15 6.66 3.45
N GLU A 132 8.85 6.94 3.39
CA GLU A 132 8.18 7.85 4.34
C GLU A 132 7.70 7.11 5.60
N PHE A 133 7.22 5.88 5.43
CA PHE A 133 6.53 5.09 6.45
C PHE A 133 7.32 3.81 6.78
N THR A 134 8.19 3.88 7.78
CA THR A 134 9.05 2.76 8.19
C THR A 134 8.47 1.92 9.34
N GLN A 135 7.28 2.27 9.81
CA GLN A 135 6.60 1.68 10.98
C GLN A 135 5.93 0.34 10.67
N THR A 136 5.73 0.01 9.39
CA THR A 136 5.21 -1.27 8.89
C THR A 136 5.72 -1.52 7.49
N ASP A 137 5.34 -2.66 6.95
CA ASP A 137 5.52 -3.01 5.56
C ASP A 137 4.68 -2.14 4.62
N VAL A 138 5.05 -2.15 3.33
CA VAL A 138 4.22 -1.68 2.23
C VAL A 138 3.87 -2.88 1.37
N TYR A 139 2.59 -3.10 1.12
CA TYR A 139 2.09 -4.22 0.31
C TYR A 139 1.50 -3.72 -1.00
N PHE A 140 1.64 -4.53 -2.05
CA PHE A 140 0.83 -4.46 -3.25
C PHE A 140 -0.08 -5.69 -3.28
N THR A 141 -1.39 -5.47 -3.41
CA THR A 141 -2.42 -6.53 -3.38
C THR A 141 -3.54 -6.20 -4.37
N ASN A 142 -4.46 -7.15 -4.56
CA ASN A 142 -5.76 -6.91 -5.22
C ASN A 142 -6.88 -6.67 -4.18
N GLU A 143 -8.10 -6.42 -4.66
CA GLU A 143 -9.30 -6.16 -3.84
C GLU A 143 -9.73 -7.36 -2.96
N VAL A 144 -9.31 -8.58 -3.29
CA VAL A 144 -9.67 -9.77 -2.50
C VAL A 144 -8.72 -9.97 -1.32
N THR A 145 -7.48 -9.50 -1.46
CA THR A 145 -6.39 -9.78 -0.53
C THR A 145 -5.90 -8.56 0.23
N ASP A 146 -6.57 -7.42 0.08
CA ASP A 146 -6.23 -6.20 0.80
C ASP A 146 -6.36 -6.37 2.32
N GLY A 147 -5.44 -5.75 3.07
CA GLY A 147 -5.37 -5.85 4.52
C GLY A 147 -4.91 -7.20 5.09
N LEU A 148 -5.10 -8.32 4.40
CA LEU A 148 -4.82 -9.66 4.94
C LEU A 148 -3.38 -9.84 5.45
N PRO A 149 -2.31 -9.39 4.75
CA PRO A 149 -0.95 -9.51 5.24
C PRO A 149 -0.70 -8.74 6.55
N TRP A 150 -1.25 -7.53 6.65
CA TRP A 150 -1.11 -6.71 7.86
C TRP A 150 -1.93 -7.29 9.02
N GLU A 151 -3.17 -7.73 8.75
CA GLU A 151 -4.02 -8.40 9.74
C GLU A 151 -3.33 -9.64 10.33
N ALA A 152 -2.65 -10.43 9.50
CA ALA A 152 -1.87 -11.59 9.93
C ALA A 152 -0.81 -11.23 10.98
N ILE A 153 -0.14 -10.07 10.83
CA ILE A 153 0.85 -9.57 11.80
C ILE A 153 0.18 -9.15 13.09
N VAL A 154 -0.84 -8.28 13.03
CA VAL A 154 -1.43 -7.70 14.25
C VAL A 154 -2.26 -8.70 15.05
N THR A 155 -2.79 -9.74 14.40
CA THR A 155 -3.53 -10.84 15.06
C THR A 155 -2.64 -12.02 15.44
N ASN A 156 -1.37 -12.05 15.01
CA ASN A 156 -0.47 -13.21 15.10
C ASN A 156 -1.02 -14.48 14.42
N GLN A 157 -1.79 -14.32 13.34
CA GLN A 157 -2.35 -15.41 12.52
C GLN A 157 -1.68 -15.41 11.14
N TYR A 158 -0.49 -16.02 11.05
CA TYR A 158 0.39 -15.91 9.88
C TYR A 158 -0.05 -16.72 8.65
N GLU A 159 -1.26 -17.28 8.63
CA GLU A 159 -1.80 -18.01 7.46
C GLU A 159 -1.88 -17.11 6.22
N ASN A 160 -2.19 -15.82 6.42
CA ASN A 160 -2.31 -14.85 5.33
C ASN A 160 -1.08 -13.94 5.16
N LEU A 161 0.04 -14.27 5.80
CA LEU A 161 1.21 -13.38 5.84
C LEU A 161 1.78 -13.08 4.44
N TYR A 162 1.77 -14.07 3.54
CA TYR A 162 2.32 -13.98 2.18
C TYR A 162 1.24 -13.74 1.11
N VAL A 163 0.05 -13.29 1.50
CA VAL A 163 -1.06 -13.07 0.56
C VAL A 163 -0.96 -11.64 -0.03
N PHE A 164 0.09 -11.42 -0.81
CA PHE A 164 0.38 -10.18 -1.51
C PHE A 164 1.10 -10.45 -2.84
N ASP A 165 0.99 -9.50 -3.76
CA ASP A 165 1.66 -9.57 -5.06
C ASP A 165 3.10 -9.05 -4.96
N ALA A 166 3.34 -8.05 -4.10
CA ALA A 166 4.68 -7.63 -3.68
C ALA A 166 4.66 -6.99 -2.29
N ALA A 167 5.82 -6.97 -1.63
CA ALA A 167 5.98 -6.33 -0.33
C ALA A 167 7.37 -5.70 -0.15
N ILE A 168 7.41 -4.58 0.57
CA ILE A 168 8.62 -3.95 1.10
C ILE A 168 8.56 -4.01 2.62
N ILE A 169 9.42 -4.85 3.20
CA ILE A 169 9.43 -5.19 4.62
C ILE A 169 10.58 -4.43 5.31
N PRO A 170 10.35 -3.58 6.32
CA PRO A 170 11.42 -2.92 7.05
C PRO A 170 12.22 -3.94 7.86
N LYS A 171 13.51 -3.65 8.06
CA LYS A 171 14.48 -4.56 8.70
C LYS A 171 14.01 -5.23 9.98
N TRP A 172 13.31 -4.47 10.83
CA TRP A 172 12.88 -4.94 12.15
C TRP A 172 11.72 -5.96 12.08
N LEU A 173 11.03 -6.09 10.94
CA LEU A 173 9.98 -7.09 10.68
C LEU A 173 10.47 -8.33 9.91
N GLN A 174 11.70 -8.33 9.38
CA GLN A 174 12.20 -9.41 8.53
C GLN A 174 12.14 -10.80 9.19
N THR A 175 12.26 -10.88 10.52
CA THR A 175 12.18 -12.17 11.24
C THR A 175 10.81 -12.83 11.16
N VAL A 176 9.75 -12.05 10.89
CA VAL A 176 8.39 -12.56 10.68
C VAL A 176 8.31 -13.30 9.33
N TYR A 177 9.08 -12.86 8.33
CA TYR A 177 9.11 -13.37 6.95
C TYR A 177 10.22 -14.41 6.70
N LYS A 178 10.65 -15.13 7.74
CA LYS A 178 11.80 -16.05 7.65
C LYS A 178 11.53 -17.33 6.84
N ASP A 179 10.25 -17.70 6.70
CA ASP A 179 9.81 -18.96 6.09
C ASP A 179 9.29 -18.71 4.65
N LEU A 180 9.90 -17.75 3.93
CA LEU A 180 9.53 -17.40 2.56
C LEU A 180 9.81 -18.57 1.59
N GLU A 181 8.83 -18.90 0.76
CA GLU A 181 8.98 -19.94 -0.26
C GLU A 181 9.69 -19.41 -1.51
N GLU A 182 10.97 -19.76 -1.67
CA GLU A 182 11.80 -19.31 -2.80
C GLU A 182 11.29 -19.81 -4.18
N GLU A 183 10.41 -20.81 -4.23
CA GLU A 183 9.80 -21.27 -5.48
C GLU A 183 8.74 -20.28 -5.98
N GLU A 184 7.93 -19.73 -5.08
CA GLU A 184 6.82 -18.82 -5.38
C GLU A 184 7.29 -17.36 -5.49
N PHE A 185 8.23 -16.94 -4.63
CA PHE A 185 8.62 -15.54 -4.52
C PHE A 185 10.05 -15.26 -5.02
N MET A 186 10.23 -14.10 -5.64
CA MET A 186 11.53 -13.45 -5.75
C MET A 186 11.76 -12.60 -4.51
N HIS A 187 13.01 -12.51 -4.04
CA HIS A 187 13.34 -11.59 -2.97
C HIS A 187 14.77 -11.06 -3.07
N THR A 188 15.00 -9.89 -2.47
CA THR A 188 16.35 -9.34 -2.23
C THR A 188 16.37 -8.57 -0.92
N GLN A 189 17.55 -8.39 -0.34
CA GLN A 189 17.71 -7.70 0.93
C GLN A 189 18.70 -6.54 0.78
N THR A 190 18.30 -5.38 1.31
CA THR A 190 19.14 -4.19 1.44
C THR A 190 19.56 -4.01 2.91
N SER A 191 20.28 -2.92 3.23
CA SER A 191 20.63 -2.58 4.62
C SER A 191 19.40 -2.41 5.52
N ASP A 192 18.29 -1.96 4.93
CA ASP A 192 17.14 -1.40 5.64
C ASP A 192 15.82 -2.13 5.33
N HIS A 193 15.75 -2.85 4.21
CA HIS A 193 14.52 -3.51 3.75
C HIS A 193 14.77 -4.91 3.19
N LEU A 194 13.75 -5.76 3.28
CA LEU A 194 13.58 -6.98 2.50
C LEU A 194 12.50 -6.70 1.45
N TYR A 195 12.81 -6.98 0.19
CA TYR A 195 11.86 -6.85 -0.91
C TYR A 195 11.42 -8.24 -1.33
N ILE A 196 10.11 -8.41 -1.56
CA ILE A 196 9.48 -9.67 -1.93
C ILE A 196 8.51 -9.40 -3.07
N ALA A 197 8.46 -10.26 -4.08
CA ALA A 197 7.49 -10.18 -5.18
C ALA A 197 7.08 -11.58 -5.63
N ASP A 198 5.79 -11.80 -5.83
CA ASP A 198 5.25 -13.05 -6.36
C ASP A 198 5.67 -13.21 -7.84
N LYS A 199 6.28 -14.35 -8.18
CA LYS A 199 6.70 -14.66 -9.56
C LYS A 199 5.55 -14.87 -10.54
N ALA A 200 4.37 -15.23 -10.04
CA ALA A 200 3.18 -15.37 -10.87
C ALA A 200 2.79 -14.01 -11.45
N VAL A 201 2.82 -12.98 -10.61
CA VAL A 201 2.41 -11.59 -10.92
C VAL A 201 3.56 -10.76 -11.52
N TRP A 202 4.75 -10.84 -10.91
CA TRP A 202 5.95 -10.13 -11.35
C TRP A 202 6.86 -11.10 -12.11
N LYS A 203 6.92 -11.01 -13.44
CA LYS A 203 7.79 -11.87 -14.26
C LYS A 203 9.28 -11.61 -14.10
N GLU A 204 9.63 -10.46 -13.54
CA GLU A 204 10.99 -10.02 -13.29
C GLU A 204 11.05 -9.25 -11.97
N ALA A 205 12.25 -9.15 -11.41
CA ALA A 205 12.48 -8.52 -10.13
C ALA A 205 12.13 -7.00 -10.19
N PRO A 206 11.16 -6.51 -9.39
CA PRO A 206 10.72 -5.11 -9.42
C PRO A 206 11.86 -4.11 -9.15
N TRP A 207 12.79 -4.47 -8.28
CA TRP A 207 13.90 -3.63 -7.85
C TRP A 207 15.04 -3.51 -8.87
N ASP A 208 15.03 -4.32 -9.93
CA ASP A 208 16.01 -4.23 -11.02
C ASP A 208 15.49 -3.37 -12.20
N LEU A 209 14.23 -2.91 -12.12
CA LEU A 209 13.61 -2.07 -13.15
C LEU A 209 14.27 -0.69 -13.19
N LYS A 210 14.61 -0.23 -14.39
CA LYS A 210 15.20 1.10 -14.59
C LYS A 210 14.16 2.19 -14.36
N LYS A 211 14.58 3.24 -13.66
CA LYS A 211 13.82 4.50 -13.48
C LYS A 211 13.74 5.31 -14.76
#